data_AF-A0A4R2PRT9-F1
#
_entry.id   AF-A0A4R2PRT9-F1
#
_cell.length_a   1.000
_cell.length_b   1.000
_cell.length_c   1.000
_cell.angle_alpha   90.00
_cell.angle_beta   90.00
_cell.angle_gamma   90.00
#
_symmetry.space_group_name_H-M   'P 1'
#
loop_
_entity.id
_entity.type
_entity.pdbx_description
1 polymer ?
#
loop_
_entity_poly.entity_id
_entity_poly.type
_entity_poly.pdbx_seq_one_letter_code
_entity_poly.pdbx_strand_id
1 'polypeptide(L)'
;MTKLKLGPIPDDKPVKLNVELPAELHRDLIAYGEILGREAGMGPIEAKKLVVPMLERFIATDRGFAKARRAPRGTEKAPSGRGEA
;
A
#
# COMPACT_ATOMS: atom_id res chain seq x y z
N MET A 1 -12.07 -4.64 -40.26
CA MET A 1 -12.51 -4.26 -38.90
C MET A 1 -11.29 -4.23 -37.99
N THR A 2 -10.73 -3.06 -37.71
CA THR A 2 -9.52 -2.89 -36.88
C THR A 2 -9.86 -3.11 -35.41
N LYS A 3 -9.37 -4.21 -34.84
CA LYS A 3 -9.47 -4.51 -33.40
C LYS A 3 -8.62 -3.50 -32.63
N LEU A 4 -9.28 -2.66 -31.82
CA LEU A 4 -8.57 -1.75 -30.91
C LEU A 4 -7.71 -2.57 -29.95
N LYS A 5 -6.45 -2.16 -29.79
CA LYS A 5 -5.46 -2.84 -28.92
C LYS A 5 -5.68 -2.58 -27.43
N LEU A 6 -6.62 -1.69 -27.09
CA LEU A 6 -6.97 -1.41 -25.70
C LEU A 6 -7.94 -2.48 -25.22
N GLY A 7 -7.51 -3.25 -24.22
CA GLY A 7 -8.42 -4.10 -23.44
C GLY A 7 -9.36 -3.25 -22.59
N PRO A 8 -10.26 -3.89 -21.82
CA PRO A 8 -11.12 -3.18 -20.87
C PRO A 8 -10.27 -2.28 -19.95
N ILE A 9 -10.69 -1.02 -19.80
CA ILE A 9 -10.05 -0.10 -18.87
C ILE A 9 -10.31 -0.63 -17.44
N PRO A 10 -9.28 -0.80 -16.60
CA PRO A 10 -9.48 -1.17 -15.21
C PRO A 10 -10.46 -0.22 -14.53
N ASP A 11 -11.49 -0.77 -13.90
CA ASP A 11 -12.41 -0.02 -13.05
C ASP A 11 -11.71 0.26 -11.71
N ASP A 12 -10.79 1.23 -11.72
CA ASP A 12 -10.05 1.69 -10.54
C ASP A 12 -10.98 2.49 -9.61
N LYS A 13 -11.97 1.82 -9.03
CA LYS A 13 -12.87 2.43 -8.04
C LYS A 13 -12.08 2.70 -6.76
N PRO A 14 -11.89 3.97 -6.37
CA PRO A 14 -11.19 4.28 -5.13
C PRO A 14 -12.00 3.77 -3.93
N VAL A 15 -11.34 3.04 -3.04
CA VAL A 15 -11.93 2.61 -1.76
C VAL A 15 -11.66 3.71 -0.73
N LYS A 16 -12.71 4.23 -0.10
CA LYS A 16 -12.59 5.19 1.00
C LYS A 16 -12.25 4.45 2.30
N LEU A 17 -11.20 4.88 2.97
CA LEU A 17 -10.81 4.42 4.29
C LEU A 17 -10.81 5.61 5.26
N ASN A 18 -11.47 5.46 6.41
CA ASN A 18 -11.34 6.39 7.52
C ASN A 18 -10.28 5.85 8.48
N VAL A 19 -9.29 6.69 8.80
CA VAL A 19 -8.18 6.34 9.71
C VAL A 19 -8.09 7.36 10.83
N GLU A 20 -7.83 6.88 12.04
CA GLU A 20 -7.47 7.72 13.18
C GLU A 20 -5.95 7.69 13.35
N LEU A 21 -5.35 8.86 13.53
CA LEU A 21 -3.91 9.01 13.71
C LEU A 21 -3.61 9.55 15.10
N PRO A 22 -2.55 9.08 15.78
CA PRO A 22 -2.03 9.76 16.95
C PRO A 22 -1.74 11.23 16.64
N ALA A 23 -2.01 12.12 17.60
CA ALA A 23 -1.81 13.56 17.42
C ALA A 23 -0.36 13.91 17.06
N GLU A 24 0.61 13.17 17.61
CA GLU A 24 2.04 13.36 17.31
C GLU A 24 2.33 13.06 15.85
N LEU A 25 1.87 11.90 15.35
CA LEU A 25 2.06 11.51 13.95
C LEU A 25 1.41 12.52 12.99
N HIS A 26 0.24 13.06 13.32
CA HIS A 26 -0.38 14.10 12.49
C HIS A 26 0.48 15.37 12.41
N ARG A 27 1.08 15.80 13.53
CA ARG A 27 2.00 16.96 13.55
C ARG A 27 3.25 16.69 12.73
N ASP A 28 3.82 15.49 12.83
CA ASP A 28 4.99 15.10 12.05
C ASP A 28 4.69 15.09 10.54
N LEU A 29 3.51 14.62 10.14
CA LEU A 29 3.08 14.63 8.74
C LEU A 29 2.89 16.06 8.20
N ILE A 30 2.41 17.00 9.03
CA ILE A 30 2.34 18.42 8.65
C ILE A 30 3.76 18.97 8.40
N ALA A 31 4.67 18.78 9.36
CA ALA A 31 6.05 19.26 9.24
C ALA A 31 6.76 18.64 8.02
N TYR A 32 6.56 17.36 7.78
CA TYR A 32 7.08 16.67 6.60
C TYR A 32 6.56 17.29 5.31
N GLY A 33 5.25 17.56 5.22
CA GLY A 33 4.63 18.17 4.06
C GLY A 33 5.12 19.59 3.77
N GLU A 34 5.42 20.37 4.81
CA GLU A 34 6.03 21.69 4.69
C GLU A 34 7.46 21.63 4.14
N ILE A 35 8.29 20.72 4.68
CA ILE A 35 9.67 20.52 4.23
C ILE A 35 9.67 20.06 2.77
N LEU A 36 8.89 19.03 2.43
CA LEU A 36 8.83 18.47 1.08
C LEU A 36 8.33 19.50 0.06
N GLY A 37 7.29 20.27 0.40
CA GLY A 37 6.75 21.33 -0.46
C GLY A 37 7.82 22.38 -0.76
N ARG A 38 8.52 22.86 0.28
CA ARG A 38 9.60 23.84 0.15
C ARG A 38 10.75 23.33 -0.73
N GLU A 39 11.18 22.08 -0.56
CA GLU A 39 12.24 21.48 -1.40
C GLU A 39 11.82 21.37 -2.87
N ALA A 40 10.53 21.12 -3.13
CA ALA A 40 9.97 21.06 -4.47
C ALA A 40 9.68 22.46 -5.08
N GLY A 41 9.96 23.56 -4.38
CA GLY A 41 9.60 24.92 -4.82
C GLY A 41 8.07 25.15 -4.86
N MET A 42 7.32 24.36 -4.10
CA MET A 42 5.87 24.38 -4.00
C MET A 42 5.41 24.86 -2.62
N GLY A 43 4.11 25.12 -2.49
CA GLY A 43 3.49 25.32 -1.17
C GLY A 43 3.49 24.04 -0.32
N PRO A 44 3.17 24.15 0.98
CA PRO A 44 3.07 22.99 1.87
C PRO A 44 2.13 21.91 1.34
N ILE A 45 2.55 20.65 1.47
CA ILE A 45 1.73 19.50 1.10
C ILE A 45 0.87 19.09 2.30
N GLU A 46 -0.44 19.02 2.11
CA GLU A 46 -1.37 18.57 3.16
C GLU A 46 -1.05 17.14 3.63
N ALA A 47 -1.07 16.90 4.95
CA ALA A 47 -0.77 15.60 5.57
C ALA A 47 -1.51 14.42 4.90
N LYS A 48 -2.82 14.57 4.62
CA LYS A 48 -3.63 13.51 3.98
C LYS A 48 -3.14 13.14 2.57
N LYS A 49 -2.51 14.07 1.84
CA LYS A 49 -1.98 13.83 0.49
C LYS A 49 -0.68 13.02 0.53
N LEU A 50 -0.02 12.94 1.69
CA LEU A 50 1.17 12.12 1.90
C LEU A 50 0.83 10.65 2.17
N VAL A 51 -0.30 10.38 2.82
CA VAL A 51 -0.64 9.04 3.33
C VAL A 51 -0.64 7.98 2.23
N VAL A 52 -1.34 8.22 1.12
CA VAL A 52 -1.42 7.27 0.01
C VAL A 52 -0.05 6.95 -0.61
N PRO A 53 0.72 7.93 -1.12
CA PRO A 53 2.02 7.64 -1.73
C PRO A 53 3.04 7.06 -0.74
N MET A 54 2.98 7.42 0.54
CA MET A 54 3.82 6.80 1.57
C MET A 54 3.49 5.32 1.75
N LEU A 55 2.19 4.96 1.84
CA LEU A 55 1.76 3.56 1.96
C LEU A 55 2.09 2.74 0.71
N GLU A 56 1.88 3.30 -0.47
CA GLU A 56 2.29 2.67 -1.73
C GLU A 56 3.79 2.38 -1.75
N ARG A 57 4.61 3.38 -1.38
CA ARG A 57 6.06 3.22 -1.31
C ARG A 57 6.48 2.18 -0.28
N PHE A 58 5.85 2.18 0.88
CA PHE A 58 6.10 1.19 1.93
C PHE A 58 5.82 -0.23 1.42
N ILE A 59 4.63 -0.48 0.89
CA ILE A 59 4.22 -1.80 0.36
C ILE A 59 5.10 -2.25 -0.81
N ALA A 60 5.46 -1.33 -1.71
CA ALA A 60 6.30 -1.63 -2.87
C ALA A 60 7.74 -2.04 -2.48
N THR A 61 8.26 -1.51 -1.37
CA THR A 61 9.65 -1.71 -0.96
C THR A 61 9.83 -2.76 0.14
N ASP A 62 8.76 -3.16 0.82
CA ASP A 62 8.80 -4.21 1.85
C ASP A 62 9.05 -5.59 1.22
N ARG A 63 10.32 -6.04 1.31
CA ARG A 63 10.75 -7.37 0.85
C ARG A 63 10.13 -8.51 1.65
N GLY A 64 9.88 -8.31 2.94
CA GLY A 64 9.24 -9.31 3.81
C GLY A 64 7.81 -9.57 3.36
N PHE A 65 7.05 -8.49 3.16
CA PHE A 65 5.72 -8.54 2.57
C PHE A 65 5.73 -9.16 1.18
N ALA A 66 6.66 -8.76 0.31
CA ALA A 66 6.76 -9.31 -1.05
C ALA A 66 7.02 -10.83 -1.06
N LYS A 67 7.84 -11.34 -0.14
CA LYS A 67 8.07 -12.79 0.04
C LYS A 67 6.82 -13.51 0.55
N ALA A 68 6.20 -12.99 1.61
CA ALA A 68 4.99 -13.57 2.19
C ALA A 68 3.82 -13.62 1.18
N ARG A 69 3.65 -12.58 0.37
CA ARG A 69 2.60 -12.50 -0.66
C ARG A 69 2.81 -13.50 -1.81
N ARG A 70 4.05 -13.87 -2.11
CA ARG A 70 4.39 -14.86 -3.15
C ARG A 70 4.30 -16.31 -2.66
N ALA A 71 4.29 -16.53 -1.34
CA ALA A 71 4.10 -17.87 -0.81
C ALA A 71 2.76 -18.40 -1.34
N PRO A 72 2.74 -19.61 -1.97
CA PRO A 72 1.49 -20.20 -2.40
C PRO A 72 0.58 -20.32 -1.18
N ARG A 73 -0.63 -19.76 -1.26
CA ARG A 73 -1.72 -20.05 -0.33
C ARG A 73 -2.03 -21.54 -0.47
N GLY A 74 -1.33 -22.39 0.28
CA GLY A 74 -1.44 -23.84 0.16
C GLY A 74 -0.13 -24.56 0.42
N THR A 75 0.25 -24.64 1.69
CA THR A 75 0.52 -25.94 2.34
C THR A 75 0.35 -25.72 3.84
N GLU A 76 -0.89 -25.55 4.27
CA GLU A 76 -1.24 -26.12 5.57
C GLU A 76 -1.09 -27.64 5.37
N LYS A 77 0.11 -28.16 5.63
CA LYS A 77 0.33 -29.59 5.74
C LYS A 77 -0.59 -30.03 6.88
N ALA A 78 -1.74 -30.59 6.53
CA ALA A 78 -2.51 -31.38 7.46
C ALA A 78 -1.54 -32.36 8.15
N PRO A 79 -1.56 -32.48 9.48
CA PRO A 79 -0.76 -33.50 10.14
C PRO A 79 -1.26 -34.85 9.65
N SER A 80 -0.48 -35.50 8.78
CA SER A 80 -0.66 -36.90 8.46
C SER A 80 -0.22 -37.69 9.70
N GLY A 81 -1.13 -37.80 10.65
CA GLY A 81 -1.04 -38.72 11.77
C GLY A 81 -1.22 -40.13 11.22
N ARG A 82 -0.10 -40.77 10.90
CA ARG A 82 0.01 -42.22 10.79
C ARG A 82 0.22 -42.77 12.21
N GLY A 83 -0.75 -43.53 12.67
CA GLY A 83 -0.69 -44.51 13.78
C GLY A 83 -1.98 -45.32 13.63
N GLU A 84 -2.02 -46.52 13.07
CA GLU A 84 -1.27 -47.74 13.40
C GLU A 84 -1.25 -48.02 14.92
N ALA A 85 -2.40 -48.46 15.44
CA ALA A 85 -2.58 -49.69 16.22
C ALA A 85 -4.08 -49.89 16.51
#